data_AF-A0A2V7U125-F1
#
_entry.id   AF-A0A2V7U125-F1
#
_cell.length_a   1.000
_cell.length_b   1.000
_cell.length_c   1.000
_cell.angle_alpha   90.00
_cell.angle_beta   90.00
_cell.angle_gamma   90.00
#
_symmetry.space_group_name_H-M   'P 1'
#
loop_
_entity.id
_entity.type
_entity.pdbx_description
1 polymer ?
#
loop_
_entity_poly.entity_id
_entity_poly.type
_entity_poly.pdbx_seq_one_letter_code
_entity_poly.pdbx_strand_id
1 'polypeptide(L)'
;MIFGKPLSEYVRFQRVFLILIVVVGLARLFLSLSGMPNATVKFLSITVLGIVGIFYYGIRVHTTGFGSYKQLLPLIVIQNVVTHTLIIAAIVLARLTHQVNIYSAPEYGGNASARYHILGHLLIGMVAFSLVGWLVASIVMWVTKRVSGKGRVQPATV
;
A
#
# COMPACT_ATOMS: atom_id res chain seq x y z
N MET A 1 8.60 -6.35 19.28
CA MET A 1 8.94 -7.12 18.05
C MET A 1 7.65 -7.60 17.40
N ILE A 2 7.60 -7.73 16.07
CA ILE A 2 6.44 -8.22 15.31
C ILE A 2 6.88 -9.45 14.52
N PHE A 3 6.28 -10.61 14.80
CA PHE A 3 6.64 -11.91 14.21
C PHE A 3 8.16 -12.18 14.19
N GLY A 4 8.82 -11.92 15.32
CA GLY A 4 10.26 -12.19 15.51
C GLY A 4 11.21 -11.16 14.90
N LYS A 5 10.72 -10.03 14.38
CA LYS A 5 11.56 -8.95 13.83
C LYS A 5 11.23 -7.58 14.45
N PRO A 6 12.20 -6.66 14.59
CA PRO A 6 11.92 -5.30 15.01
C PRO A 6 11.20 -4.52 13.90
N LEU A 7 10.37 -3.54 14.26
CA LEU A 7 9.62 -2.72 13.30
C LEU A 7 10.54 -2.01 12.30
N SER A 8 11.72 -1.57 12.76
CA SER A 8 12.74 -0.92 11.93
C SER A 8 13.22 -1.81 10.77
N GLU A 9 13.22 -3.14 10.94
CA GLU A 9 13.62 -4.06 9.88
C GLU A 9 12.58 -4.10 8.76
N TYR A 10 11.29 -4.12 9.10
CA TYR A 10 10.21 -4.01 8.12
C TYR A 10 10.30 -2.69 7.36
N VAL A 11 10.44 -1.57 8.06
CA VAL A 11 10.58 -0.24 7.45
C VAL A 11 11.79 -0.19 6.52
N ARG A 12 12.96 -0.67 6.97
CA ARG A 12 14.17 -0.71 6.15
C ARG A 12 13.97 -1.56 4.89
N PHE A 13 13.34 -2.72 5.02
CA PHE A 13 13.10 -3.64 3.90
C PHE A 13 12.24 -3.01 2.80
N GLN A 14 11.26 -2.18 3.18
CA GLN A 14 10.34 -1.53 2.24
C GLN A 14 10.52 -0.03 2.06
N ARG A 15 11.65 0.52 2.51
CA ARG A 15 11.90 1.98 2.55
C ARG A 15 11.66 2.66 1.20
N VAL A 16 12.18 2.08 0.12
CA VAL A 16 12.01 2.63 -1.24
C VAL A 16 10.52 2.74 -1.59
N PHE A 17 9.74 1.71 -1.27
CA PHE A 17 8.31 1.69 -1.56
C PHE A 17 7.53 2.71 -0.74
N LEU A 18 7.88 2.87 0.54
CA LEU A 18 7.26 3.89 1.40
C LEU A 18 7.56 5.31 0.89
N ILE A 19 8.80 5.55 0.44
CA ILE A 19 9.18 6.82 -0.18
C ILE A 19 8.35 7.06 -1.44
N LEU A 20 8.18 6.04 -2.31
CA LEU A 20 7.35 6.16 -3.51
C LEU A 20 5.89 6.47 -3.19
N ILE A 21 5.29 5.83 -2.19
CA ILE A 21 3.92 6.13 -1.75
C ILE A 21 3.80 7.59 -1.33
N VAL A 22 4.75 8.08 -0.52
CA VAL A 22 4.75 9.48 -0.06
C VAL A 22 4.92 10.45 -1.22
N VAL A 23 5.91 10.22 -2.08
CA VAL A 23 6.21 11.10 -3.22
C VAL A 23 5.02 11.17 -4.18
N VAL A 24 4.48 10.02 -4.60
CA VAL A 24 3.33 9.98 -5.50
C VAL A 24 2.10 10.57 -4.82
N GLY A 25 1.87 10.26 -3.54
CA GLY A 25 0.73 10.77 -2.79
C GLY A 25 0.72 12.29 -2.66
N LEU A 26 1.88 12.87 -2.33
CA LEU A 26 2.07 14.31 -2.25
C LEU A 26 2.04 14.99 -3.62
N ALA A 27 2.70 14.43 -4.64
CA ALA A 27 2.64 14.97 -5.99
C ALA A 27 1.19 15.03 -6.50
N ARG A 28 0.42 13.97 -6.27
CA ARG A 28 -1.01 13.93 -6.58
C ARG A 28 -1.79 15.01 -5.83
N LEU A 29 -1.50 15.25 -4.55
CA LEU A 29 -2.12 16.32 -3.76
C LEU A 29 -1.79 17.70 -4.34
N PHE A 30 -0.51 17.98 -4.56
CA PHE A 30 -0.04 19.29 -5.01
C PHE A 30 -0.58 19.66 -6.40
N LEU A 31 -0.58 18.72 -7.35
CA LEU A 31 -1.15 18.97 -8.68
C LEU A 31 -2.65 19.27 -8.59
N SER A 32 -3.38 18.59 -7.72
CA SER A 32 -4.80 18.88 -7.51
C SER A 32 -5.01 20.27 -6.90
N LEU A 33 -4.22 20.64 -5.90
CA LEU A 33 -4.29 21.97 -5.27
C LEU A 33 -3.86 23.09 -6.21
N SER A 34 -3.01 22.82 -7.21
CA SER A 34 -2.64 23.78 -8.24
C SER A 34 -3.71 23.96 -9.33
N GLY A 35 -4.91 23.39 -9.16
CA GLY A 35 -6.03 23.51 -10.09
C GLY A 35 -5.95 22.56 -11.30
N MET A 36 -5.06 21.56 -11.30
CA MET A 36 -5.01 20.59 -12.40
C MET A 36 -6.28 19.71 -12.40
N PRO A 37 -6.88 19.42 -13.57
CA PRO A 37 -8.07 18.59 -13.64
C PRO A 37 -7.86 17.18 -13.06
N ASN A 38 -8.85 16.66 -12.33
CA ASN A 38 -8.81 15.30 -11.79
C ASN A 38 -8.61 14.23 -12.87
N ALA A 39 -9.08 14.48 -14.10
CA ALA A 39 -8.84 13.61 -15.25
C ALA A 39 -7.35 13.39 -15.57
N THR A 40 -6.50 14.35 -15.25
CA THR A 40 -5.03 14.27 -15.42
C THR A 40 -4.39 13.71 -14.15
N VAL A 41 -4.76 14.25 -12.99
CA VAL A 41 -4.11 13.91 -11.72
C VAL A 41 -4.38 12.45 -11.30
N LYS A 42 -5.50 11.84 -11.73
CA LYS A 42 -5.86 10.44 -11.41
C LYS A 42 -4.80 9.41 -11.79
N PHE A 43 -3.95 9.70 -12.78
CA PHE A 43 -2.90 8.78 -13.23
C PHE A 43 -1.77 8.63 -12.19
N LEU A 44 -1.59 9.60 -11.28
CA LEU A 44 -0.75 9.46 -10.10
C LEU A 44 -1.48 8.70 -8.99
N SER A 45 -1.65 7.39 -9.16
CA SER A 45 -2.48 6.57 -8.27
C SER A 45 -1.66 5.84 -7.20
N ILE A 46 -1.78 6.30 -5.94
CA ILE A 46 -1.25 5.58 -4.76
C ILE A 46 -1.90 4.20 -4.55
N THR A 47 -3.13 4.00 -5.03
CA THR A 47 -3.80 2.69 -5.00
C THR A 47 -3.09 1.69 -5.92
N VAL A 48 -2.71 2.13 -7.13
CA VAL A 48 -1.95 1.28 -8.06
C VAL A 48 -0.59 0.94 -7.44
N LEU A 49 0.09 1.89 -6.78
CA LEU A 49 1.29 1.58 -6.00
C LEU A 49 0.99 0.53 -4.93
N GLY A 50 -0.06 0.69 -4.11
CA GLY A 50 -0.41 -0.31 -3.09
C GLY A 50 -0.58 -1.72 -3.67
N ILE A 51 -1.25 -1.85 -4.83
CA ILE A 51 -1.40 -3.12 -5.55
C ILE A 51 -0.04 -3.66 -6.00
N VAL A 52 0.79 -2.84 -6.64
CA VAL A 52 2.15 -3.24 -7.04
C VAL A 52 2.96 -3.72 -5.83
N GLY A 53 2.82 -3.04 -4.68
CA GLY A 53 3.45 -3.41 -3.42
C GLY A 53 3.04 -4.80 -2.94
N ILE A 54 1.74 -5.12 -2.99
CA ILE A 54 1.20 -6.44 -2.64
C ILE A 54 1.89 -7.55 -3.45
N PHE A 55 1.94 -7.40 -4.79
CA PHE A 55 2.58 -8.39 -5.65
C PHE A 55 4.10 -8.44 -5.45
N TYR A 56 4.75 -7.28 -5.43
CA TYR A 56 6.19 -7.17 -5.28
C TYR A 56 6.67 -7.81 -3.98
N TYR A 57 6.03 -7.52 -2.84
CA TYR A 57 6.44 -8.09 -1.56
C TYR A 57 6.00 -9.55 -1.38
N GLY A 58 4.89 -9.98 -2.00
CA GLY A 58 4.55 -11.41 -2.11
C GLY A 58 5.70 -12.22 -2.71
N ILE A 59 6.38 -11.68 -3.71
CA ILE A 59 7.56 -12.28 -4.32
C ILE A 59 8.80 -12.04 -3.45
N ARG A 60 9.13 -10.79 -3.16
CA ARG A 60 10.40 -10.39 -2.55
C ARG A 60 10.66 -11.06 -1.20
N VAL A 61 9.64 -11.24 -0.36
CA VAL A 61 9.83 -11.78 0.99
C VAL A 61 10.46 -13.17 0.97
N HIS A 62 10.07 -14.04 0.03
CA HIS A 62 10.65 -15.39 -0.04
C HIS A 62 11.93 -15.44 -0.86
N THR A 63 12.09 -14.60 -1.89
CA THR A 63 13.30 -14.60 -2.73
C THR A 63 14.51 -13.99 -2.04
N THR A 64 14.31 -13.10 -1.06
CA THR A 64 15.42 -12.50 -0.28
C THR A 64 15.63 -13.15 1.08
N GLY A 65 14.91 -14.22 1.41
CA GLY A 65 14.94 -14.84 2.74
C GLY A 65 14.44 -13.93 3.87
N PHE A 66 13.69 -12.87 3.56
CA PHE A 66 13.21 -11.93 4.58
C PHE A 66 12.28 -12.62 5.59
N GLY A 67 11.47 -13.58 5.15
CA GLY A 67 10.63 -14.33 6.07
C GLY A 67 9.59 -15.21 5.39
N SER A 68 8.46 -15.37 6.07
CA SER A 68 7.36 -16.24 5.70
C SER A 68 6.07 -15.44 5.48
N TYR A 69 4.95 -16.15 5.28
CA TYR A 69 3.63 -15.55 5.10
C TYR A 69 3.25 -14.56 6.23
N LYS A 70 3.67 -14.81 7.47
CA LYS A 70 3.36 -13.92 8.61
C LYS A 70 4.01 -12.53 8.47
N GLN A 71 5.20 -12.45 7.87
CA GLN A 71 5.92 -11.20 7.66
C GLN A 71 5.32 -10.33 6.54
N LEU A 72 4.45 -10.88 5.69
CA LEU A 72 3.73 -10.09 4.69
C LEU A 72 2.74 -9.13 5.35
N LEU A 73 2.05 -9.56 6.42
CA LEU A 73 1.02 -8.74 7.06
C LEU A 73 1.56 -7.39 7.56
N PRO A 74 2.66 -7.30 8.35
CA PRO A 74 3.20 -6.02 8.76
C PRO A 74 3.69 -5.15 7.60
N LEU A 75 4.22 -5.76 6.52
CA LEU A 75 4.63 -5.00 5.34
C LEU A 75 3.42 -4.29 4.71
N ILE A 76 2.34 -5.03 4.47
CA ILE A 76 1.10 -4.49 3.91
C ILE A 76 0.47 -3.46 4.85
N VAL A 77 0.39 -3.75 6.16
CA VAL A 77 -0.16 -2.81 7.16
C VAL A 77 0.60 -1.50 7.17
N ILE A 78 1.94 -1.52 7.18
CA ILE A 78 2.75 -0.29 7.20
C ILE A 78 2.51 0.54 5.94
N GLN A 79 2.50 -0.07 4.75
CA GLN A 79 2.18 0.63 3.49
C GLN A 79 0.79 1.25 3.54
N ASN A 80 -0.18 0.50 4.05
CA ASN A 80 -1.56 0.92 4.11
C ASN A 80 -1.77 2.07 5.09
N VAL A 81 -1.13 2.02 6.26
CA VAL A 81 -1.14 3.11 7.25
C VAL A 81 -0.54 4.38 6.67
N VAL A 82 0.61 4.31 5.97
CA VAL A 82 1.22 5.48 5.34
C VAL A 82 0.27 6.07 4.29
N THR A 83 -0.29 5.22 3.43
CA THR A 83 -1.23 5.60 2.37
C THR A 83 -2.44 6.32 2.94
N HIS A 84 -3.13 5.70 3.90
CA HIS A 84 -4.34 6.28 4.48
C HIS A 84 -4.07 7.49 5.36
N THR A 85 -2.90 7.60 6.00
CA THR A 85 -2.51 8.81 6.73
C THR A 85 -2.42 10.01 5.78
N LEU A 86 -1.81 9.84 4.59
CA LEU A 86 -1.75 10.90 3.58
C LEU A 86 -3.15 11.32 3.10
N ILE A 87 -4.02 10.33 2.84
CA ILE A 87 -5.38 10.59 2.37
C ILE A 87 -6.18 11.34 3.45
N ILE A 88 -6.15 10.86 4.70
CA ILE A 88 -6.86 11.50 5.81
C ILE A 88 -6.34 12.93 6.02
N ALA A 89 -5.02 13.14 5.99
CA ALA A 89 -4.45 14.48 6.08
C ALA A 89 -4.93 15.41 4.95
N ALA A 90 -5.02 14.91 3.71
CA ALA A 90 -5.53 15.67 2.58
C ALA A 90 -7.03 16.01 2.71
N ILE A 91 -7.85 15.11 3.28
CA ILE A 91 -9.26 15.36 3.56
C ILE A 91 -9.40 16.42 4.67
N VAL A 92 -8.61 16.32 5.73
CA VAL A 92 -8.58 17.33 6.81
C VAL A 92 -8.15 18.68 6.25
N LEU A 93 -7.12 18.73 5.42
CA LEU A 93 -6.68 19.95 4.74
C LEU A 93 -7.82 20.59 3.95
N ALA A 94 -8.52 19.83 3.11
CA ALA A 94 -9.66 20.33 2.34
C ALA A 94 -10.77 20.90 3.24
N ARG A 95 -11.01 20.29 4.40
CA ARG A 95 -12.00 20.77 5.36
C ARG A 95 -11.60 22.09 6.00
N LEU A 96 -10.31 22.28 6.29
CA LEU A 96 -9.76 23.48 6.92
C LEU A 96 -9.60 24.65 5.94
N THR A 97 -9.20 24.36 4.70
CA THR A 97 -8.94 25.39 3.67
C THR A 97 -10.17 25.70 2.82
N HIS A 98 -11.23 24.89 2.93
CA HIS A 98 -12.39 24.91 2.03
C HIS A 98 -12.03 24.70 0.55
N GLN A 99 -10.85 24.15 0.26
CA GLN A 99 -10.41 23.82 -1.10
C GLN A 99 -10.50 22.31 -1.32
N VAL A 100 -11.36 21.90 -2.24
CA VAL A 100 -11.49 20.51 -2.66
C VAL A 100 -10.19 20.08 -3.36
N ASN A 101 -9.72 18.89 -3.02
CA ASN A 101 -8.61 18.23 -3.69
C ASN A 101 -9.01 16.81 -4.10
N ILE A 102 -8.17 16.14 -4.88
CA ILE A 102 -8.45 14.82 -5.44
C ILE A 102 -8.76 13.73 -4.39
N TYR A 103 -8.29 13.87 -3.15
CA TYR A 103 -8.57 12.93 -2.06
C TYR A 103 -9.90 13.21 -1.36
N SER A 104 -10.47 14.39 -1.54
CA SER A 104 -11.75 14.82 -0.97
C SER A 104 -12.85 15.01 -2.03
N ALA A 105 -12.52 14.83 -3.32
CA ALA A 105 -13.46 15.09 -4.40
C ALA A 105 -14.62 14.07 -4.38
N PRO A 106 -15.87 14.52 -4.64
CA PRO A 106 -17.08 13.70 -4.65
C PRO A 106 -16.98 12.37 -5.40
N GLU A 107 -16.36 12.38 -6.58
CA GLU A 107 -16.22 11.23 -7.47
C GLU A 107 -15.30 10.14 -6.90
N TYR A 108 -14.48 10.46 -5.90
CA TYR A 108 -13.61 9.50 -5.19
C TYR A 108 -14.11 9.19 -3.78
N GLY A 109 -14.81 10.14 -3.13
CA GLY A 109 -15.35 9.99 -1.78
C GLY A 109 -16.82 9.57 -1.71
N GLY A 110 -17.51 9.39 -2.84
CA GLY A 110 -18.90 8.96 -2.90
C GLY A 110 -19.88 9.94 -2.23
N ASN A 111 -19.61 11.25 -2.27
CA ASN A 111 -20.38 12.29 -1.56
C ASN A 111 -20.51 12.09 -0.03
N ALA A 112 -19.66 11.25 0.59
CA ALA A 112 -19.69 11.07 2.03
C ALA A 112 -19.22 12.36 2.75
N SER A 113 -19.88 12.71 3.86
CA SER A 113 -19.36 13.77 4.74
C SER A 113 -17.93 13.43 5.19
N ALA A 114 -17.09 14.45 5.42
CA ALA A 114 -15.68 14.27 5.77
C ALA A 114 -15.46 13.27 6.93
N ARG A 115 -16.33 13.30 7.96
CA ARG A 115 -16.27 12.34 9.09
C ARG A 115 -16.40 10.89 8.64
N TYR A 116 -17.35 10.59 7.75
CA TYR A 116 -17.63 9.23 7.29
C TYR A 116 -16.58 8.79 6.26
N HIS A 117 -16.08 9.72 5.45
CA HIS A 117 -14.99 9.45 4.53
C HIS A 117 -13.70 9.05 5.28
N ILE A 118 -13.32 9.82 6.31
CA ILE A 118 -12.19 9.50 7.19
C ILE A 118 -12.40 8.15 7.90
N LEU A 119 -13.61 7.91 8.44
CA LEU A 119 -13.92 6.65 9.10
C LEU A 119 -13.82 5.45 8.14
N GLY A 120 -14.24 5.64 6.88
CA GLY A 120 -14.08 4.65 5.82
C GLY A 120 -12.61 4.29 5.59
N HIS A 121 -11.70 5.28 5.61
CA HIS A 121 -10.26 5.01 5.53
C HIS A 121 -9.71 4.30 6.77
N LEU A 122 -10.15 4.68 7.97
CA LEU A 122 -9.65 4.07 9.21
C LEU A 122 -10.12 2.62 9.40
N LEU A 123 -11.37 2.31 9.06
CA LEU A 123 -11.94 0.99 9.29
C LEU A 123 -11.80 0.10 8.06
N ILE A 124 -12.41 0.48 6.95
CA ILE A 124 -12.43 -0.36 5.75
C ILE A 124 -11.08 -0.30 5.03
N GLY A 125 -10.57 0.91 4.83
CA GLY A 125 -9.29 1.14 4.17
C GLY A 125 -8.14 0.46 4.90
N MET A 126 -7.86 0.84 6.15
CA MET A 126 -6.72 0.29 6.88
C MET A 126 -6.88 -1.19 7.25
N VAL A 127 -8.05 -1.63 7.74
CA VAL A 127 -8.19 -3.00 8.23
C VAL A 127 -8.48 -3.97 7.09
N ALA A 128 -9.58 -3.78 6.35
CA ALA A 128 -10.01 -4.75 5.35
C ALA A 128 -8.98 -4.85 4.20
N PHE A 129 -8.47 -3.72 3.71
CA PHE A 129 -7.47 -3.74 2.64
C PHE A 129 -6.15 -4.40 3.08
N SER A 130 -5.73 -4.25 4.33
CA SER A 130 -4.53 -4.94 4.83
C SER A 130 -4.72 -6.46 4.90
N LEU A 131 -5.88 -6.93 5.33
CA LEU A 131 -6.18 -8.37 5.38
C LEU A 131 -6.30 -8.97 3.98
N VAL A 132 -7.02 -8.31 3.08
CA VAL A 132 -7.15 -8.74 1.68
C VAL A 132 -5.80 -8.70 0.97
N GLY A 133 -5.04 -7.62 1.13
CA GLY A 133 -3.70 -7.50 0.57
C GLY A 133 -2.74 -8.55 1.10
N TRP A 134 -2.83 -8.89 2.39
CA TRP A 134 -2.05 -9.98 2.98
C TRP A 134 -2.41 -11.34 2.38
N LEU A 135 -3.70 -11.62 2.19
CA LEU A 135 -4.17 -12.85 1.54
C LEU A 135 -3.64 -12.95 0.10
N VAL A 136 -3.79 -11.89 -0.69
CA VAL A 136 -3.30 -11.83 -2.07
C VAL A 136 -1.78 -12.02 -2.12
N ALA A 137 -1.02 -11.29 -1.30
CA ALA A 137 0.43 -11.43 -1.24
C ALA A 137 0.86 -12.85 -0.83
N SER A 138 0.08 -13.50 0.04
CA SER A 138 0.32 -14.89 0.44
C SER A 138 0.08 -15.86 -0.71
N ILE A 139 -0.98 -15.67 -1.50
CA ILE A 139 -1.24 -16.44 -2.71
C ILE A 139 -0.09 -16.25 -3.71
N VAL A 140 0.32 -15.00 -3.95
CA VAL A 140 1.46 -14.68 -4.83
C VAL A 140 2.71 -15.42 -4.38
N MET A 141 3.07 -15.33 -3.09
CA MET A 141 4.22 -16.04 -2.53
C MET A 141 4.13 -17.55 -2.73
N TRP A 142 2.94 -18.13 -2.53
CA TRP A 142 2.71 -19.56 -2.69
C TRP A 142 2.93 -19.99 -4.15
N VAL A 143 2.36 -19.26 -5.11
CA VAL A 143 2.55 -19.52 -6.55
C VAL A 143 4.02 -19.44 -6.90
N THR A 144 4.70 -18.36 -6.52
CA THR A 144 6.10 -18.13 -6.91
C THR A 144 7.04 -19.15 -6.27
N LYS A 145 6.81 -19.56 -5.02
CA LYS A 145 7.56 -20.65 -4.39
C LYS A 145 7.43 -21.96 -5.16
N ARG A 146 6.23 -22.30 -5.65
CA ARG A 146 6.01 -23.52 -6.43
C ARG A 146 6.70 -23.46 -7.79
N VAL A 147 6.67 -22.32 -8.46
CA VAL A 147 7.35 -22.14 -9.75
C VAL A 147 8.86 -22.22 -9.60
N SER A 148 9.44 -21.52 -8.61
CA SER A 148 10.88 -21.55 -8.36
C SER A 148 11.39 -22.90 -7.84
N GLY A 149 10.57 -23.62 -7.05
CA GLY A 149 10.92 -24.94 -6.51
C GLY A 149 10.99 -26.05 -7.55
N LYS A 150 10.18 -25.98 -8.61
CA LYS A 150 10.20 -26.96 -9.72
C LYS A 150 11.47 -26.90 -10.59
N GLY A 151 12.26 -25.82 -10.49
CA GLY A 151 13.52 -25.66 -11.23
C GLY A 151 14.75 -26.24 -10.54
N ARG A 152 14.65 -26.69 -9.28
CA ARG A 152 15.74 -27.41 -8.59
C ARG A 152 15.61 -28.91 -8.89
N VAL A 153 16.08 -29.33 -10.06
CA VAL A 153 16.43 -30.75 -10.28
C VAL A 153 17.53 -31.08 -9.27
N GLN A 154 17.26 -32.04 -8.36
CA GLN A 154 18.31 -32.57 -7.48
C GLN A 154 19.42 -33.14 -8.36
N PRO A 155 20.69 -32.75 -8.18
CA PRO A 155 21.78 -33.48 -8.81
C PRO A 155 21.67 -34.93 -8.37
N ALA A 156 21.67 -35.85 -9.34
CA ALA A 156 21.66 -37.28 -9.08
C ALA A 156 22.81 -37.60 -8.13
N THR A 157 22.49 -38.08 -6.94
CA THR A 157 23.47 -38.68 -6.03
C THR A 157 23.96 -39.96 -6.69
N VAL A 158 25.21 -39.96 -7.14
CA VAL A 158 25.98 -41.16 -7.53
C VAL A 158 26.73 -41.63 -6.29
#